data_AF-A0A0F2PVL7-F1
#
_entry.id   AF-A0A0F2PVL7-F1
#
_cell.length_a   1.000
_cell.length_b   1.000
_cell.length_c   1.000
_cell.angle_alpha   90.00
_cell.angle_beta   90.00
_cell.angle_gamma   90.00
#
_symmetry.space_group_name_H-M   'P 1'
#
loop_
_entity.id
_entity.type
_entity.pdbx_description
1 polymer ?
#
loop_
_entity_poly.entity_id
_entity_poly.type
_entity_poly.pdbx_seq_one_letter_code
_entity_poly.pdbx_strand_id
1 'polypeptide(L)'
;MVQRDNREFIRCRTPENLREFLAGSVHVGLNFSAHPIAGEPERFHYDPGNEIVTQKNDGRSFELKEFLCYAFQCDIEGYSHTEYVDIAPDG
;
A
#
# COMPACT_ATOMS: atom_id res chain seq x y z
N MET A 1 1.39 -24.34 12.64
CA MET A 1 2.02 -23.14 13.24
C MET A 1 1.48 -21.94 12.48
N VAL A 2 0.50 -21.23 13.03
CA VAL A 2 0.03 -19.97 12.42
C VAL A 2 0.81 -18.88 13.13
N GLN A 3 1.82 -18.32 12.46
CA GLN A 3 2.48 -17.11 12.95
C GLN A 3 1.40 -16.02 13.00
N ARG A 4 0.92 -15.73 14.20
CA ARG A 4 0.17 -14.50 14.47
C ARG A 4 1.20 -13.39 14.39
N ASP A 5 1.36 -12.86 13.20
CA ASP A 5 2.07 -11.61 12.97
C ASP A 5 1.27 -10.52 13.69
N ASN A 6 1.74 -10.12 14.87
CA ASN A 6 1.12 -9.10 15.72
C ASN A 6 1.45 -7.69 15.18
N ARG A 7 1.48 -7.53 13.85
CA ARG A 7 1.58 -6.22 13.20
C ARG A 7 0.17 -5.62 13.19
N GLU A 8 0.07 -4.37 13.65
CA GLU A 8 -1.18 -3.63 13.57
C GLU A 8 -1.45 -3.30 12.10
N PHE A 9 -2.26 -4.13 11.46
CA PHE A 9 -2.71 -3.89 10.10
C PHE A 9 -3.78 -2.80 10.09
N ILE A 10 -3.62 -1.84 9.17
CA ILE A 10 -4.60 -0.79 8.93
C ILE A 10 -5.39 -1.17 7.69
N ARG A 11 -6.68 -1.45 7.88
CA ARG A 11 -7.57 -1.84 6.80
C ARG A 11 -8.08 -0.62 6.03
N CYS A 12 -7.58 -0.44 4.81
CA CYS A 12 -8.06 0.58 3.90
C CYS A 12 -9.13 -0.02 2.97
N ARG A 13 -10.36 0.50 3.05
CA ARG A 13 -11.49 0.07 2.19
C ARG A 13 -11.73 0.99 1.00
N THR A 14 -11.07 2.15 0.98
CA THR A 14 -11.20 3.15 -0.07
C THR A 14 -9.83 3.73 -0.42
N PRO A 15 -9.66 4.21 -1.66
CA PRO A 15 -8.49 4.99 -2.06
C PRO A 15 -8.22 6.18 -1.13
N GLU A 16 -9.27 6.85 -0.67
CA GLU A 16 -9.14 8.02 0.22
C GLU A 16 -8.55 7.64 1.58
N ASN A 17 -9.01 6.56 2.21
CA ASN A 17 -8.46 6.08 3.47
C ASN A 17 -6.97 5.74 3.35
N LEU A 18 -6.57 5.11 2.24
CA LEU A 18 -5.17 4.79 1.97
C LEU A 18 -4.32 6.05 1.75
N ARG A 19 -4.87 7.03 1.01
CA ARG A 19 -4.22 8.31 0.79
C ARG A 19 -4.01 9.07 2.10
N GLU A 20 -5.03 9.16 2.95
CA GLU A 20 -4.94 9.84 4.24
C GLU A 20 -3.93 9.17 5.17
N PHE A 21 -3.88 7.84 5.17
CA PHE A 21 -2.87 7.09 5.92
C PHE A 21 -1.44 7.42 5.47
N LEU A 22 -1.19 7.39 4.15
CA LEU A 22 0.14 7.71 3.59
C LEU A 22 0.50 9.18 3.84
N ALA A 23 -0.46 10.09 3.67
CA ALA A 23 -0.30 11.51 3.95
C ALA A 23 0.00 11.79 5.43
N GLY A 24 -0.40 10.94 6.37
CA GLY A 24 -0.03 11.06 7.78
C GLY A 24 1.49 10.91 8.05
N SER A 25 2.26 10.39 7.09
CA SER A 25 3.69 10.07 7.24
C SER A 25 4.63 11.15 6.69
N VAL A 26 4.18 12.42 6.70
CA VAL A 26 4.73 13.60 5.98
C VAL A 26 6.26 13.82 6.09
N HIS A 27 6.91 13.33 7.15
CA HIS A 27 8.25 13.80 7.50
C HIS A 27 9.43 12.93 7.05
N VAL A 28 9.26 11.60 6.88
CA VAL A 28 10.42 10.71 6.69
C VAL A 28 10.25 9.67 5.57
N GLY A 29 9.11 9.70 4.87
CA GLY A 29 8.71 8.59 4.01
C GLY A 29 8.24 7.39 4.83
N LEU A 30 7.51 6.49 4.17
CA LEU A 30 6.94 5.32 4.84
C LEU A 30 7.28 4.06 4.07
N ASN A 31 7.94 3.12 4.75
CA ASN A 31 8.01 1.75 4.26
C ASN A 31 6.76 1.02 4.73
N PHE A 32 6.09 0.31 3.84
CA PHE A 32 4.91 -0.46 4.20
C PHE A 32 4.76 -1.70 3.31
N SER A 33 4.01 -2.67 3.80
CA SER A 33 3.56 -3.81 3.02
C SER A 33 2.06 -3.68 2.76
N ALA A 34 1.65 -3.83 1.50
CA ALA A 34 0.25 -3.90 1.12
C ALA A 34 -0.15 -5.38 0.97
N HIS A 35 -1.20 -5.77 1.67
CA HIS A 35 -1.73 -7.13 1.69
C HIS A 35 -3.09 -7.10 0.99
N PRO A 36 -3.16 -7.51 -0.28
CA PRO A 36 -4.45 -7.67 -0.96
C PRO A 36 -5.24 -8.84 -0.36
N ILE A 37 -6.55 -8.89 -0.62
CA ILE A 37 -7.44 -9.99 -0.18
C ILE A 37 -6.97 -11.33 -0.74
N ALA A 38 -6.54 -11.33 -2.00
CA ALA A 38 -6.01 -12.49 -2.70
C ALA A 38 -4.73 -12.08 -3.43
N GLY A 39 -3.68 -12.87 -3.26
CA GLY A 39 -2.35 -12.59 -3.80
C GLY A 39 -1.29 -12.62 -2.71
N GLU A 40 -0.07 -12.26 -3.11
CA GLU A 40 1.07 -12.13 -2.20
C GLU A 40 1.20 -10.69 -1.71
N PRO A 41 1.67 -10.47 -0.48
CA PRO A 41 1.91 -9.13 0.01
C PRO A 41 3.10 -8.49 -0.70
N GLU A 42 2.94 -7.23 -1.04
CA GLU A 42 3.95 -6.45 -1.76
C GLU A 42 4.49 -5.32 -0.89
N ARG A 43 5.78 -5.03 -1.03
CA ARG A 43 6.46 -4.03 -0.20
C ARG A 43 6.69 -2.75 -0.98
N PHE A 44 6.43 -1.63 -0.35
CA PHE A 44 6.48 -0.31 -0.96
C PHE A 44 7.23 0.68 -0.06
N HIS A 45 7.71 1.74 -0.70
CA HIS A 45 8.21 2.94 -0.07
C HIS A 45 7.42 4.14 -0.59
N TYR A 46 6.77 4.87 0.29
CA TYR A 46 6.12 6.14 -0.02
C TYR A 46 7.08 7.29 0.25
N ASP A 47 7.35 8.09 -0.79
CA ASP A 47 8.07 9.35 -0.71
C ASP A 47 7.07 10.52 -0.68
N PRO A 48 6.83 11.17 0.47
CA PRO A 48 5.86 12.26 0.60
C PRO A 48 6.31 13.55 -0.11
N GLY A 49 7.61 13.72 -0.39
CA GLY A 49 8.14 14.91 -1.05
C GLY A 49 7.73 15.00 -2.52
N ASN A 50 7.65 13.86 -3.19
CA ASN A 50 7.28 13.76 -4.60
C ASN A 50 5.92 13.05 -4.82
N GLU A 51 5.25 12.62 -3.75
CA GLU A 51 4.03 11.81 -3.80
C GLU A 51 4.19 10.53 -4.65
N ILE A 52 5.35 9.88 -4.53
CA ILE A 52 5.70 8.67 -5.29
C ILE A 52 5.68 7.44 -4.39
N VAL A 53 5.09 6.34 -4.88
CA VAL A 53 5.16 5.03 -4.25
C VAL A 53 6.05 4.13 -5.09
N THR A 54 7.11 3.60 -4.50
CA THR A 54 8.05 2.70 -5.18
C THR A 54 7.95 1.30 -4.58
N GLN A 55 7.68 0.32 -5.43
CA GLN A 55 7.69 -1.10 -5.08
C GLN A 55 9.13 -1.57 -4.87
N LYS A 56 9.40 -2.19 -3.72
CA LYS A 56 10.76 -2.59 -3.33
C LYS A 56 11.29 -3.81 -4.08
N ASN A 57 10.41 -4.67 -4.60
CA ASN A 57 10.83 -5.91 -5.27
C ASN A 57 11.41 -5.64 -6.66
N ASP A 58 10.69 -4.87 -7.48
CA ASP A 58 11.05 -4.64 -8.89
C ASP A 58 11.45 -3.19 -9.18
N GLY A 59 11.39 -2.30 -8.19
CA GLY A 59 11.72 -0.89 -8.36
C GLY A 59 10.70 -0.10 -9.18
N ARG A 60 9.53 -0.68 -9.47
CA ARG A 60 8.43 0.01 -10.16
C ARG A 60 7.94 1.16 -9.30
N SER A 61 7.94 2.36 -9.86
CA SER A 61 7.41 3.57 -9.21
C SER A 61 6.06 3.94 -9.80
N PHE A 62 5.19 4.46 -8.94
CA PHE A 62 3.84 4.89 -9.25
C PHE A 62 3.67 6.30 -8.68
N GLU A 63 2.99 7.19 -9.39
CA GLU A 63 2.40 8.35 -8.72
C GLU A 63 1.40 7.86 -7.67
N LEU A 64 1.23 8.59 -6.56
CA LEU A 64 0.30 8.22 -5.49
C LEU A 64 -1.09 7.86 -6.04
N LYS A 65 -1.60 8.65 -6.99
CA LYS A 65 -2.90 8.38 -7.64
C LYS A 65 -2.91 7.06 -8.42
N GLU A 66 -1.85 6.74 -9.13
CA GLU A 66 -1.71 5.48 -9.86
C GLU A 66 -1.61 4.30 -8.89
N PHE A 67 -0.89 4.46 -7.79
CA PHE A 67 -0.81 3.45 -6.74
C PHE A 67 -2.17 3.16 -6.11
N LEU A 68 -2.96 4.20 -5.83
CA LEU A 68 -4.34 4.03 -5.34
C LEU A 68 -5.21 3.27 -6.35
N CYS A 69 -5.08 3.57 -7.64
CA CYS A 69 -5.76 2.86 -8.72
C CYS A 69 -5.31 1.40 -8.83
N TYR A 70 -4.02 1.12 -8.65
CA TYR A 70 -3.46 -0.23 -8.62
C TYR A 70 -4.01 -1.02 -7.43
N ALA A 71 -4.01 -0.42 -6.24
CA ALA A 71 -4.46 -1.05 -5.00
C ALA A 71 -5.98 -1.37 -5.00
N PHE A 72 -6.80 -0.54 -5.64
CA PHE A 72 -8.28 -0.68 -5.66
C PHE A 72 -8.87 -0.98 -7.04
N GLN A 73 -8.04 -1.42 -8.00
CA GLN A 73 -8.44 -1.80 -9.36
C GLN A 73 -9.25 -0.76 -10.13
N CYS A 74 -8.75 0.47 -10.23
CA CYS A 74 -9.19 1.34 -11.32
C CYS A 74 -8.57 0.93 -12.67
N ASP A 75 -7.50 0.13 -12.63
CA ASP A 75 -6.73 -0.32 -13.79
C ASP A 75 -6.68 -1.86 -13.88
N ILE A 76 -6.44 -2.39 -15.08
CA ILE A 76 -6.45 -3.84 -15.37
C ILE A 76 -5.27 -4.57 -14.72
N GLU A 77 -4.21 -3.85 -14.35
CA GLU A 77 -3.01 -4.39 -13.68
C GLU A 77 -3.12 -4.47 -12.14
N GLY A 78 -4.21 -4.01 -11.53
CA GLY A 78 -4.36 -3.92 -10.06
C GLY A 78 -4.78 -5.22 -9.34
N TYR A 79 -4.87 -5.16 -8.00
CA TYR A 79 -5.21 -6.30 -7.14
C TYR A 79 -6.62 -6.87 -7.38
N SER A 80 -6.73 -8.06 -7.97
CA SER A 80 -8.01 -8.72 -8.30
C SER A 80 -9.02 -8.78 -7.13
N HIS A 81 -10.24 -8.29 -7.39
CA HIS A 81 -11.40 -8.36 -6.49
C HIS A 81 -11.16 -7.76 -5.09
N THR A 82 -10.55 -6.58 -5.05
CA THR A 82 -10.13 -5.97 -3.78
C THR A 82 -11.20 -5.08 -3.17
N GLU A 83 -11.90 -5.59 -2.15
CA GLU A 83 -12.79 -4.81 -1.28
C GLU A 83 -12.02 -3.99 -0.22
N TYR A 84 -10.80 -4.42 0.11
CA TYR A 84 -9.91 -3.74 1.05
C TYR A 84 -8.46 -4.17 0.85
N VAL A 85 -7.53 -3.30 1.20
CA VAL A 85 -6.10 -3.61 1.34
C VAL A 85 -5.70 -3.41 2.78
N ASP A 86 -5.05 -4.41 3.37
CA ASP A 86 -4.48 -4.30 4.71
C ASP A 86 -3.04 -3.76 4.57
N ILE A 87 -2.74 -2.65 5.27
CA ILE A 87 -1.43 -2.00 5.25
C ILE A 87 -0.70 -2.29 6.56
N ALA A 88 0.52 -2.82 6.45
CA ALA A 88 1.43 -2.97 7.58
C ALA A 88 2.60 -1.99 7.43
N PRO A 89 2.69 -0.93 8.26
CA PRO A 89 3.88 -0.09 8.29
C PRO A 89 5.09 -0.91 8.76
N ASP A 90 6.21 -0.77 8.06
CA ASP A 90 7.49 -1.37 8.43
C ASP A 90 8.25 -0.33 9.26
N GLY A 91 8.31 -0.57 10.58
CA GLY A 91 8.93 0.32 11.58
C GLY A 91 10.45 0.21 11.64
#